data_AF-A0A432T6L8-F1
#
_entry.id   AF-A0A432T6L8-F1
#
_cell.length_a   1.000
_cell.length_b   1.000
_cell.length_c   1.000
_cell.angle_alpha   90.00
_cell.angle_beta   90.00
_cell.angle_gamma   90.00
#
_symmetry.space_group_name_H-M   'P 1'
#
loop_
_entity.id
_entity.type
_entity.pdbx_description
1 polymer ?
#
loop_
_entity_poly.entity_id
_entity_poly.type
_entity_poly.pdbx_seq_one_letter_code
_entity_poly.pdbx_strand_id
1 'polypeptide(L)'
;MLNMERVITEIQSVGLYDLVLQDVQNITGKEKPSREEVAKVLKTHPQVLRDYMQTNVEYNLSNIHLKDIDFETLDEACRQKAKRINDNLMLLRDIEKFTLDFEQSSTLVFIFSVEFFVLFSVQYFIVLLDLKAWQWWIYGLFALSIAVAYWYAKKVQKRYKVNKAHYEKVYEETLALIDILEKEACLKKADLYIEASDEHI
;
A
#
# COMPACT_ATOMS: atom_id res chain seq x y z
N MET A 1 -5.50 9.66 -8.36
CA MET A 1 -4.15 10.23 -8.58
C MET A 1 -3.25 9.28 -9.36
N LEU A 2 -3.82 8.22 -9.94
CA LEU A 2 -3.11 7.25 -10.76
C LEU A 2 -3.03 7.73 -12.20
N ASN A 3 -1.85 7.61 -12.79
CA ASN A 3 -1.65 7.69 -14.24
C ASN A 3 -1.85 6.28 -14.84
N MET A 4 -2.99 6.05 -15.51
CA MET A 4 -3.30 4.72 -16.06
C MET A 4 -2.36 4.27 -17.17
N GLU A 5 -1.82 5.20 -17.97
CA GLU A 5 -0.85 4.86 -19.01
C GLU A 5 0.45 4.33 -18.40
N ARG A 6 0.87 4.91 -17.28
CA ARG A 6 2.00 4.42 -16.50
C ARG A 6 1.71 3.04 -15.91
N VAL A 7 0.56 2.86 -15.25
CA VAL A 7 0.13 1.56 -14.69
C VAL A 7 0.15 0.45 -15.74
N ILE A 8 -0.42 0.71 -16.93
CA ILE A 8 -0.45 -0.27 -18.03
C ILE A 8 0.98 -0.60 -18.49
N THR A 9 1.83 0.42 -18.61
CA THR A 9 3.22 0.23 -19.04
C THR A 9 4.01 -0.60 -18.03
N GLU A 10 3.89 -0.28 -16.75
CA GLU A 10 4.55 -0.99 -15.66
C GLU A 10 4.10 -2.46 -15.60
N ILE A 11 2.79 -2.72 -15.63
CA ILE A 11 2.26 -4.10 -15.66
C ILE A 11 2.84 -4.90 -16.84
N GLN A 12 3.04 -4.29 -18.00
CA GLN A 12 3.53 -5.00 -19.18
C GLN A 12 5.05 -5.16 -19.24
N SER A 13 5.82 -4.35 -18.52
CA SER A 13 7.27 -4.21 -18.76
C SER A 13 8.15 -4.36 -17.53
N VAL A 14 7.61 -4.20 -16.33
CA VAL A 14 8.38 -4.26 -15.08
C VAL A 14 8.09 -5.60 -14.39
N GLY A 15 9.14 -6.40 -14.17
CA GLY A 15 9.02 -7.75 -13.62
C GLY A 15 8.43 -7.83 -12.21
N LEU A 16 8.45 -6.72 -11.46
CA LEU A 16 7.75 -6.59 -10.17
C LEU A 16 6.25 -6.94 -10.29
N TYR A 17 5.63 -6.65 -11.43
CA TYR A 17 4.20 -6.85 -11.66
C TYR A 17 3.88 -8.11 -12.47
N ASP A 18 4.81 -9.05 -12.61
CA ASP A 18 4.61 -10.28 -13.40
C ASP A 18 3.38 -11.07 -12.94
N LEU A 19 3.09 -11.12 -11.63
CA LEU A 19 1.89 -11.77 -11.10
C LEU A 19 0.60 -11.06 -11.55
N VAL A 20 0.61 -9.73 -11.54
CA VAL A 20 -0.52 -8.92 -12.01
C VAL A 20 -0.70 -9.10 -13.52
N LEU A 21 0.40 -9.14 -14.28
CA LEU A 21 0.36 -9.42 -15.71
C LEU A 21 -0.20 -10.82 -15.99
N GLN A 22 0.18 -11.82 -15.20
CA GLN A 22 -0.33 -13.17 -15.31
C GLN A 22 -1.85 -13.23 -15.11
N ASP A 23 -2.40 -12.47 -14.17
CA ASP A 23 -3.85 -12.36 -14.00
C ASP A 23 -4.54 -11.76 -15.23
N VAL A 24 -3.94 -10.72 -15.83
CA VAL A 24 -4.43 -10.16 -17.11
C VAL A 24 -4.36 -11.19 -18.23
N GLN A 25 -3.26 -11.94 -18.34
CA GLN A 25 -3.08 -13.00 -19.34
C GLN A 25 -4.14 -14.10 -19.18
N ASN A 26 -4.41 -14.52 -17.94
CA ASN A 26 -5.42 -15.53 -17.61
C ASN A 26 -6.83 -15.06 -17.99
N ILE A 27 -7.17 -13.79 -17.71
CA ILE A 27 -8.48 -13.21 -18.04
C ILE A 27 -8.66 -13.05 -19.56
N THR A 28 -7.60 -12.67 -20.27
CA THR A 28 -7.65 -12.42 -21.72
C THR A 28 -7.43 -13.67 -22.56
N GLY A 29 -6.85 -14.74 -21.99
CA GLY A 29 -6.44 -15.95 -22.69
C GLY A 29 -5.24 -15.72 -23.63
N LYS A 30 -4.46 -14.65 -23.44
CA LYS A 30 -3.34 -14.26 -24.31
C LYS A 30 -2.04 -14.21 -23.52
N GLU A 31 -0.99 -14.77 -24.10
CA GLU A 31 0.37 -14.67 -23.53
C GLU A 31 0.89 -13.22 -23.53
N LYS A 32 0.52 -12.43 -24.55
CA LYS A 32 0.93 -11.02 -24.67
C LYS A 32 -0.30 -10.12 -24.92
N PRO A 33 -1.02 -9.72 -23.86
CA PRO A 33 -2.15 -8.80 -23.98
C PRO A 33 -1.69 -7.43 -24.48
N SER A 34 -2.46 -6.83 -25.38
CA SER A 34 -2.25 -5.45 -25.85
C SER A 34 -2.54 -4.41 -24.76
N ARG A 35 -2.07 -3.17 -24.91
CA ARG A 35 -2.32 -2.08 -23.95
C ARG A 35 -3.82 -1.85 -23.74
N GLU A 36 -4.61 -1.92 -24.82
CA GLU A 36 -6.06 -1.76 -24.79
C GLU A 36 -6.74 -2.88 -24.02
N GLU A 37 -6.22 -4.10 -24.11
CA GLU A 37 -6.72 -5.26 -23.37
C GLU A 37 -6.40 -5.16 -21.89
N VAL A 38 -5.17 -4.78 -21.54
CA VAL A 38 -4.78 -4.50 -20.14
C VAL A 38 -5.70 -3.41 -19.57
N ALA A 39 -5.86 -2.30 -20.29
CA ALA A 39 -6.75 -1.21 -19.88
C ALA A 39 -8.20 -1.67 -19.68
N LYS A 40 -8.70 -2.55 -20.55
CA LYS A 40 -10.05 -3.13 -20.45
C LYS A 40 -10.16 -4.05 -19.23
N VAL A 41 -9.14 -4.86 -18.95
CA VAL A 41 -9.12 -5.74 -17.78
C VAL A 41 -9.09 -4.92 -16.50
N LEU A 42 -8.22 -3.91 -16.38
CA LEU A 42 -8.16 -3.03 -15.20
C LEU A 42 -9.51 -2.33 -14.91
N LYS A 43 -10.31 -2.05 -15.95
CA LYS A 43 -11.66 -1.48 -15.82
C LYS A 43 -12.72 -2.50 -15.44
N THR A 44 -12.68 -3.70 -16.01
CA THR A 44 -13.73 -4.73 -15.83
C THR A 44 -13.46 -5.66 -14.64
N HIS A 45 -12.21 -5.76 -14.20
CA HIS A 45 -11.72 -6.60 -13.12
C HIS A 45 -10.93 -5.72 -12.13
N PRO A 46 -11.60 -4.93 -11.28
CA PRO A 46 -10.95 -3.95 -10.40
C PRO A 46 -10.01 -4.58 -9.36
N GLN A 47 -10.09 -5.88 -9.12
CA GLN A 47 -9.12 -6.63 -8.33
C GLN A 47 -7.70 -6.51 -8.90
N VAL A 48 -7.53 -6.59 -10.22
CA VAL A 48 -6.21 -6.54 -10.86
C VAL A 48 -5.52 -5.21 -10.58
N LEU A 49 -6.29 -4.11 -10.61
CA LEU A 49 -5.76 -2.79 -10.24
C LEU A 49 -5.42 -2.72 -8.75
N ARG A 50 -6.23 -3.34 -7.87
CA ARG A 50 -5.92 -3.41 -6.44
C ARG A 50 -4.65 -4.21 -6.18
N ASP A 51 -4.42 -5.30 -6.90
CA ASP A 51 -3.25 -6.15 -6.74
C ASP A 51 -1.97 -5.42 -7.18
N TYR A 52 -2.04 -4.65 -8.28
CA TYR A 52 -1.00 -3.69 -8.65
C TYR A 52 -0.73 -2.68 -7.53
N MET A 53 -1.79 -2.06 -7.00
CA MET A 53 -1.63 -1.05 -5.95
C MET A 53 -1.08 -1.63 -4.65
N GLN A 54 -1.49 -2.85 -4.31
CA GLN A 54 -0.99 -3.58 -3.16
C GLN A 54 0.49 -3.91 -3.32
N THR A 55 0.90 -4.40 -4.49
CA THR A 55 2.31 -4.66 -4.81
C THR A 55 3.16 -3.41 -4.58
N ASN A 56 2.70 -2.24 -5.03
CA ASN A 56 3.39 -0.99 -4.78
C ASN A 56 3.60 -0.73 -3.29
N VAL A 57 2.53 -0.82 -2.49
CA VAL A 57 2.62 -0.54 -1.06
C VAL A 57 3.54 -1.55 -0.34
N GLU A 58 3.50 -2.82 -0.71
CA GLU A 58 4.35 -3.87 -0.14
C GLU A 58 5.84 -3.62 -0.43
N TYR A 59 6.16 -3.06 -1.58
CA TYR A 59 7.52 -2.70 -1.99
C TYR A 59 7.90 -1.25 -1.66
N ASN A 60 7.10 -0.55 -0.84
CA ASN A 60 7.29 0.85 -0.46
C ASN A 60 7.32 1.84 -1.64
N LEU A 61 6.63 1.50 -2.71
CA LEU A 61 6.41 2.34 -3.87
C LEU A 61 5.05 3.03 -3.73
N SER A 62 4.95 4.29 -4.18
CA SER A 62 3.69 5.03 -4.04
C SER A 62 2.76 4.86 -5.23
N ASN A 63 1.45 4.66 -4.99
CA ASN A 63 0.41 4.71 -6.02
C ASN A 63 0.01 6.14 -6.41
N ILE A 64 0.68 7.15 -5.86
CA ILE A 64 0.42 8.55 -6.17
C ILE A 64 1.34 8.97 -7.30
N HIS A 65 0.81 8.96 -8.52
CA HIS A 65 1.56 9.30 -9.73
C HIS A 65 1.53 10.80 -10.03
N LEU A 66 1.36 11.63 -9.00
CA LEU A 66 1.38 13.09 -9.12
C LEU A 66 2.69 13.60 -8.52
N LYS A 67 3.40 14.47 -9.25
CA LYS A 67 4.52 15.24 -8.73
C LYS A 67 4.02 16.43 -7.92
N ASP A 68 4.93 16.97 -7.10
CA ASP A 68 4.66 18.17 -6.33
C ASP A 68 4.51 19.37 -7.28
N ILE A 69 3.61 20.28 -6.94
CA ILE A 69 3.32 21.49 -7.71
C ILE A 69 4.42 22.52 -7.43
N ASP A 70 5.04 23.06 -8.48
CA ASP A 70 5.87 24.26 -8.36
C ASP A 70 4.96 25.49 -8.14
N PHE A 71 4.84 25.90 -6.89
CA PHE A 71 3.94 26.97 -6.47
C PHE A 71 4.60 28.36 -6.49
N GLU A 72 5.90 28.45 -6.75
CA GLU A 72 6.63 29.74 -6.82
C GLU A 72 6.23 30.53 -8.08
N THR A 73 5.85 29.82 -9.14
CA THR A 73 5.42 30.41 -10.42
C THR A 73 3.92 30.74 -10.47
N LEU A 74 3.17 30.40 -9.42
CA LEU A 74 1.72 30.60 -9.36
C LEU A 74 1.35 31.94 -8.71
N ASP A 75 0.18 32.45 -9.11
CA ASP A 75 -0.47 33.59 -8.49
C ASP A 75 -0.75 33.34 -6.99
N GLU A 76 -0.75 34.41 -6.20
CA GLU A 76 -0.89 34.37 -4.73
C GLU A 76 -2.12 33.56 -4.26
N ALA A 77 -3.24 33.68 -5.00
CA ALA A 77 -4.49 32.97 -4.71
C ALA A 77 -4.40 31.45 -4.96
N CYS A 78 -3.58 31.02 -5.93
CA CYS A 78 -3.36 29.61 -6.25
C CYS A 78 -2.25 29.00 -5.36
N ARG A 79 -1.26 29.81 -4.94
CA ARG A 79 -0.09 29.37 -4.16
C ARG A 79 -0.45 28.67 -2.85
N GLN A 80 -1.41 29.21 -2.09
CA GLN A 80 -1.82 28.59 -0.82
C GLN A 80 -2.44 27.20 -1.02
N LYS A 81 -3.29 27.03 -2.03
CA LYS A 81 -3.91 25.75 -2.38
C LYS A 81 -2.86 24.75 -2.90
N ALA A 82 -1.93 25.21 -3.73
CA ALA A 82 -0.84 24.38 -4.24
C ALA A 82 0.07 23.87 -3.12
N LYS A 83 0.43 24.73 -2.16
CA LYS A 83 1.18 24.32 -0.96
C LYS A 83 0.43 23.26 -0.15
N ARG A 84 -0.89 23.47 0.06
CA ARG A 84 -1.74 22.50 0.75
C ARG A 84 -1.81 21.15 0.02
N ILE A 85 -1.85 21.16 -1.32
CA ILE A 85 -1.78 19.93 -2.12
C ILE A 85 -0.45 19.22 -1.90
N ASN A 86 0.69 19.91 -1.95
CA ASN A 86 1.99 19.29 -1.71
C ASN A 86 2.10 18.68 -0.30
N ASP A 87 1.64 19.40 0.72
CA ASP A 87 1.59 18.89 2.10
C ASP A 87 0.73 17.62 2.18
N ASN A 88 -0.42 17.61 1.50
CA ASN A 88 -1.30 16.46 1.45
C ASN A 88 -0.69 15.30 0.66
N LEU A 89 -0.02 15.55 -0.47
CA LEU A 89 0.66 14.50 -1.27
C LEU A 89 1.75 13.82 -0.43
N MET A 90 2.56 14.60 0.29
CA MET A 90 3.57 14.07 1.20
C MET A 90 2.95 13.21 2.31
N LEU A 91 1.88 13.70 2.94
CA LEU A 91 1.15 12.94 3.95
C LEU A 91 0.59 11.63 3.37
N LEU A 92 -0.11 11.71 2.24
CA LEU A 92 -0.71 10.56 1.59
C LEU A 92 0.32 9.47 1.29
N ARG A 93 1.50 9.83 0.75
CA ARG A 93 2.62 8.90 0.52
C ARG A 93 3.07 8.20 1.82
N ASP A 94 3.18 8.93 2.95
CA ASP A 94 3.59 8.32 4.23
C ASP A 94 2.55 7.35 4.81
N ILE A 95 1.27 7.71 4.73
CA ILE A 95 0.19 6.91 5.31
C ILE A 95 -0.42 5.87 4.34
N GLU A 96 0.07 5.82 3.10
CA GLU A 96 -0.40 4.88 2.07
C GLU A 96 -0.27 3.41 2.51
N LYS A 97 0.77 3.08 3.28
CA LYS A 97 0.97 1.75 3.89
C LYS A 97 -0.19 1.23 4.74
N PHE A 98 -1.06 2.12 5.21
CA PHE A 98 -2.23 1.76 5.99
C PHE A 98 -3.48 1.47 5.14
N THR A 99 -3.39 1.63 3.82
CA THR A 99 -4.47 1.26 2.89
C THR A 99 -4.60 -0.27 2.74
N LEU A 100 -3.48 -1.00 2.89
CA LEU A 100 -3.43 -2.46 2.98
C LEU A 100 -4.29 -2.96 4.14
N ASP A 101 -4.95 -4.10 3.91
CA ASP A 101 -5.66 -4.77 4.98
C ASP A 101 -4.68 -5.28 6.03
N PHE A 102 -4.99 -5.03 7.31
CA PHE A 102 -4.11 -5.42 8.42
C PHE A 102 -3.76 -6.91 8.40
N GLU A 103 -4.69 -7.75 7.91
CA GLU A 103 -4.51 -9.19 7.79
C GLU A 103 -3.45 -9.59 6.75
N GLN A 104 -3.33 -8.79 5.69
CA GLN A 104 -2.33 -8.94 4.64
C GLN A 104 -1.06 -8.15 4.95
N SER A 105 -1.06 -7.34 6.03
CA SER A 105 0.10 -6.54 6.39
C SER A 105 1.25 -7.43 6.87
N SER A 106 2.47 -7.07 6.44
CA SER A 106 3.72 -7.67 6.94
C SER A 106 3.82 -7.62 8.47
N THR A 107 3.13 -6.67 9.14
CA THR A 107 3.10 -6.56 10.59
C THR A 107 2.44 -7.77 11.26
N LEU A 108 1.30 -8.24 10.75
CA LEU A 108 0.61 -9.38 11.35
C LEU A 108 1.38 -10.68 11.11
N VAL A 109 1.88 -10.88 9.89
CA VAL A 109 2.75 -12.00 9.52
C VAL A 109 3.99 -12.05 10.42
N PHE A 110 4.62 -10.90 10.66
CA PHE A 110 5.77 -10.80 11.55
C PHE A 110 5.41 -11.20 12.99
N ILE A 111 4.31 -10.68 13.56
CA ILE A 111 3.85 -11.03 14.91
C ILE A 111 3.67 -12.55 15.02
N PHE A 112 2.95 -13.17 14.08
CA PHE A 112 2.75 -14.62 14.09
C PHE A 112 4.05 -15.40 13.91
N SER A 113 4.94 -14.96 13.03
CA SER A 113 6.22 -15.65 12.76
C SER A 113 7.10 -15.68 14.01
N VAL A 114 7.16 -14.58 14.76
CA VAL A 114 7.89 -14.50 16.03
C VAL A 114 7.27 -15.44 17.06
N GLU A 115 5.95 -15.43 17.24
CA GLU A 115 5.27 -16.31 18.21
C GLU A 115 5.44 -17.79 17.86
N PHE A 116 5.33 -18.16 16.57
CA PHE A 116 5.59 -19.52 16.12
C PHE A 116 7.03 -19.94 16.38
N PHE A 117 8.00 -19.08 16.06
CA PHE A 117 9.41 -19.35 16.33
C PHE A 117 9.69 -19.57 17.82
N VAL A 118 9.09 -18.73 18.68
CA VAL A 118 9.20 -18.87 20.14
C VAL A 118 8.58 -20.18 20.60
N LEU A 119 7.37 -20.54 20.13
CA LEU A 119 6.72 -21.80 20.47
C LEU A 119 7.59 -23.01 20.11
N PHE A 120 8.11 -23.06 18.88
CA PHE A 120 8.96 -24.16 18.42
C PHE A 120 10.26 -24.22 19.22
N SER A 121 10.89 -23.09 19.51
CA SER A 121 12.09 -23.01 20.32
C SER A 121 11.83 -23.52 21.74
N VAL A 122 10.73 -23.12 22.35
CA VAL A 122 10.31 -23.56 23.68
C VAL A 122 10.06 -25.07 23.71
N GLN A 123 9.32 -25.60 22.74
CA GLN A 123 9.08 -27.04 22.60
C GLN A 123 10.41 -27.81 22.49
N TYR A 124 11.34 -27.29 21.69
CA TYR A 124 12.66 -27.88 21.50
C TYR A 124 13.46 -27.94 22.82
N PHE A 125 13.48 -26.85 23.59
CA PHE A 125 14.16 -26.82 24.90
C PHE A 125 13.53 -27.76 25.92
N ILE A 126 12.20 -27.91 25.93
CA ILE A 126 11.51 -28.86 26.83
C ILE A 126 12.00 -30.29 26.57
N VAL A 127 12.12 -30.67 25.30
CA VAL A 127 12.58 -32.01 24.90
C VAL A 127 14.07 -32.19 25.18
N LEU A 128 14.90 -31.22 24.82
CA LEU A 128 16.36 -31.32 24.92
C LEU A 128 16.85 -31.32 26.37
N LEU A 129 16.22 -30.52 27.25
CA LEU A 129 16.60 -30.37 28.66
C LEU A 129 15.76 -31.24 29.60
N ASP A 130 14.91 -32.13 29.07
CA ASP A 130 13.98 -32.99 29.82
C ASP A 130 13.12 -32.23 30.86
N LEU A 131 12.63 -31.04 30.50
CA LEU A 131 11.86 -30.15 31.39
C LEU A 131 10.36 -30.53 31.47
N LYS A 132 10.01 -31.81 31.27
CA LYS A 132 8.62 -32.28 31.22
C LYS A 132 7.81 -31.92 32.46
N ALA A 133 8.43 -31.92 33.63
CA ALA A 133 7.77 -31.53 34.89
C ALA A 133 7.35 -30.05 34.91
N TRP A 134 8.06 -29.18 34.19
CA TRP A 134 7.80 -27.73 34.13
C TRP A 134 6.99 -27.32 32.89
N GLN A 135 6.67 -28.27 32.01
CA GLN A 135 5.98 -28.05 30.75
C GLN A 135 4.72 -27.18 30.91
N TRP A 136 3.91 -27.42 31.94
CA TRP A 136 2.70 -26.63 32.19
C TRP A 136 2.98 -25.17 32.55
N TRP A 137 4.02 -24.89 33.34
CA TRP A 137 4.42 -23.53 33.68
C TRP A 137 4.96 -22.78 32.47
N ILE A 138 5.75 -23.47 31.65
CA ILE A 138 6.33 -22.94 30.42
C ILE A 138 5.23 -22.60 29.40
N TYR A 139 4.28 -23.52 29.18
CA TYR A 139 3.13 -23.25 28.31
C TYR A 139 2.17 -22.21 28.89
N GLY A 140 2.03 -22.14 30.21
CA GLY A 140 1.26 -21.08 30.87
C GLY A 140 1.84 -19.69 30.62
N LEU A 141 3.17 -19.55 30.73
CA LEU A 141 3.86 -18.31 30.40
C LEU A 141 3.74 -17.97 28.91
N PHE A 142 3.86 -18.96 28.03
CA PHE A 142 3.67 -18.77 26.60
C PHE A 142 2.23 -18.37 26.23
N ALA A 143 1.21 -18.94 26.89
CA ALA A 143 -0.17 -18.50 26.69
C ALA A 143 -0.36 -17.02 27.06
N LEU A 144 0.39 -16.52 28.05
CA LEU A 144 0.39 -15.10 28.40
C LEU A 144 1.09 -14.23 27.34
N SER A 145 2.16 -14.72 26.68
CA SER A 145 2.77 -13.99 25.55
C SER A 145 1.79 -13.85 24.39
N ILE A 146 1.07 -14.92 24.05
CA ILE A 146 0.00 -14.88 23.03
C ILE A 146 -1.06 -13.83 23.39
N ALA A 147 -1.48 -13.76 24.65
CA ALA A 147 -2.48 -12.77 25.07
C ALA A 147 -1.97 -11.33 24.89
N VAL A 148 -0.70 -11.07 25.20
CA VAL A 148 -0.06 -9.76 24.97
C VAL A 148 0.06 -9.46 23.47
N ALA A 149 0.49 -10.43 22.66
CA ALA A 149 0.59 -10.31 21.21
C ALA A 149 -0.78 -10.02 20.57
N TYR A 150 -1.83 -10.69 21.03
CA TYR A 150 -3.21 -10.45 20.60
C TYR A 150 -3.66 -9.02 20.91
N TRP A 151 -3.39 -8.54 22.13
CA TRP A 151 -3.73 -7.17 22.52
C TRP A 151 -2.96 -6.14 21.68
N TYR A 152 -1.67 -6.38 21.45
CA TYR A 152 -0.85 -5.56 20.57
C TYR A 152 -1.40 -5.53 19.14
N ALA A 153 -1.72 -6.70 18.57
CA ALA A 153 -2.32 -6.81 17.24
C ALA A 153 -3.64 -6.03 17.14
N LYS A 154 -4.51 -6.10 18.15
CA LYS A 154 -5.74 -5.29 18.21
C LYS A 154 -5.47 -3.79 18.23
N LYS A 155 -4.46 -3.34 18.98
CA LYS A 155 -4.05 -1.92 19.02
C LYS A 155 -3.56 -1.45 17.65
N VAL A 156 -2.74 -2.26 16.99
CA VAL A 156 -2.23 -1.96 15.64
C VAL A 156 -3.36 -1.95 14.62
N GLN A 157 -4.27 -2.94 14.67
CA GLN A 157 -5.45 -3.00 13.81
C GLN A 157 -6.29 -1.70 13.90
N LYS A 158 -6.47 -1.16 15.11
CA LYS A 158 -7.16 0.13 15.29
C LYS A 158 -6.42 1.28 14.62
N ARG A 159 -5.09 1.32 14.69
CA ARG A 159 -4.26 2.33 14.02
C ARG A 159 -4.41 2.27 12.49
N TYR A 160 -4.42 1.07 11.92
CA TYR A 160 -4.68 0.87 10.48
C TYR A 160 -6.03 1.46 10.08
N LYS A 161 -7.11 1.17 10.83
CA LYS A 161 -8.45 1.70 10.54
C LYS A 161 -8.51 3.24 10.58
N VAL A 162 -7.89 3.85 11.59
CA VAL A 162 -7.86 5.32 11.73
C VAL A 162 -7.08 5.95 10.58
N ASN A 163 -5.91 5.42 10.26
CA ASN A 163 -5.07 5.96 9.19
C ASN A 163 -5.66 5.73 7.79
N LYS A 164 -6.35 4.60 7.56
CA LYS A 164 -7.08 4.35 6.31
C LYS A 164 -8.18 5.37 6.08
N ALA A 165 -9.01 5.62 7.11
CA ALA A 165 -10.03 6.67 7.04
C ALA A 165 -9.42 8.08 6.86
N HIS A 166 -8.26 8.33 7.48
CA HIS A 166 -7.54 9.59 7.28
C HIS A 166 -7.01 9.73 5.85
N TYR A 167 -6.44 8.66 5.29
CA TYR A 167 -5.98 8.59 3.91
C TYR A 167 -7.12 8.92 2.94
N GLU A 168 -8.26 8.24 3.07
CA GLU A 168 -9.43 8.45 2.20
C GLU A 168 -9.89 9.92 2.23
N LYS A 169 -10.00 10.50 3.42
CA LYS A 169 -10.41 11.91 3.59
C LYS A 169 -9.42 12.88 2.93
N VAL A 170 -8.12 12.72 3.19
CA VAL A 170 -7.08 13.61 2.64
C VAL A 170 -7.00 13.41 1.13
N TYR A 171 -7.20 12.19 0.62
CA TYR A 171 -7.20 11.89 -0.80
C TYR A 171 -8.34 12.61 -1.52
N GLU A 172 -9.56 12.56 -0.97
CA GLU A 172 -10.72 13.30 -1.50
C GLU A 172 -10.51 14.82 -1.43
N GLU A 173 -10.03 15.35 -0.31
CA GLU A 173 -9.72 16.78 -0.14
C GLU A 173 -8.71 17.25 -1.20
N THR A 174 -7.66 16.47 -1.43
CA THR A 174 -6.61 16.80 -2.39
C THR A 174 -7.11 16.76 -3.82
N LEU A 175 -7.94 15.78 -4.18
CA LEU A 175 -8.59 15.75 -5.50
C LEU A 175 -9.48 16.98 -5.71
N ALA A 176 -10.27 17.35 -4.71
CA ALA A 176 -11.11 18.54 -4.79
C ALA A 176 -10.29 19.82 -4.96
N LEU A 177 -9.15 19.95 -4.26
CA LEU A 177 -8.25 21.09 -4.40
C LEU A 177 -7.60 21.16 -5.79
N ILE A 178 -7.19 20.02 -6.35
CA ILE A 178 -6.64 19.95 -7.72
C ILE A 178 -7.72 20.39 -8.73
N ASP A 179 -8.95 19.90 -8.58
CA ASP A 179 -10.06 20.27 -9.47
C ASP A 179 -10.41 21.76 -9.38
N ILE A 180 -10.26 22.38 -8.20
CA ILE A 180 -10.42 23.83 -8.02
C ILE A 180 -9.33 24.60 -8.79
N LEU A 181 -8.06 24.21 -8.64
CA LEU A 181 -6.95 24.87 -9.32
C LEU A 181 -7.02 24.71 -10.85
N GLU A 182 -7.56 23.59 -11.33
CA GLU A 182 -7.81 23.37 -12.76
C GLU A 182 -8.95 24.25 -13.29
N LYS A 183 -10.04 24.43 -12.53
CA LYS A 183 -11.13 25.36 -12.86
C LYS A 183 -10.70 26.82 -12.83
N GLU A 184 -9.79 27.17 -11.93
CA GLU A 184 -9.19 28.50 -11.83
C GLU A 184 -8.11 28.75 -12.89
N ALA A 185 -7.84 27.77 -13.77
CA ALA A 185 -6.79 27.80 -14.79
C ALA A 185 -5.38 28.03 -14.23
N CYS A 186 -5.16 27.74 -12.94
CA CYS A 186 -3.85 27.85 -12.30
C CYS A 186 -2.90 26.74 -12.77
N LEU A 187 -3.42 25.53 -13.02
CA LEU A 187 -2.64 24.37 -13.47
C LEU A 187 -3.54 23.32 -14.14
N LYS A 188 -2.97 22.46 -14.98
CA LYS A 188 -3.68 21.28 -15.48
C LYS A 188 -3.22 20.03 -14.74
N LYS A 189 -4.16 19.17 -14.38
CA LYS A 189 -3.84 17.92 -13.67
C LYS A 189 -2.95 17.01 -14.51
N ALA A 190 -3.11 17.03 -15.83
CA ALA A 190 -2.29 16.26 -16.76
C ALA A 190 -0.79 16.59 -16.64
N ASP A 191 -0.45 17.85 -16.38
CA ASP A 191 0.94 18.33 -16.30
C ASP A 191 1.64 17.87 -15.00
N LEU A 192 0.86 17.37 -14.03
CA LEU A 192 1.34 16.85 -12.76
C LEU A 192 1.66 15.35 -12.80
N TYR A 193 1.24 14.62 -13.84
CA TYR A 193 1.49 13.19 -13.88
C TYR A 193 2.98 12.88 -14.06
N ILE A 194 3.45 11.93 -13.27
CA ILE A 194 4.77 11.32 -13.42
C ILE A 194 4.63 10.22 -14.48
N GLU A 195 5.33 10.37 -15.60
CA GLU A 195 5.26 9.43 -16.74
C GLU A 195 6.13 8.19 -16.53
N ALA A 196 7.29 8.34 -15.88
CA ALA A 196 8.20 7.26 -15.51
C ALA A 196 8.73 7.51 -14.09
N SER A 197 8.87 6.46 -13.29
CA SER A 197 9.57 6.53 -12.01
C SER A 197 10.80 5.64 -12.07
N ASP A 198 11.94 6.22 -11.72
CA ASP A 198 13.21 5.49 -11.60
C ASP A 198 13.17 4.44 -10.48
N GLU A 199 12.19 4.53 -9.56
CA GLU A 199 12.02 3.60 -8.44
C GLU A 199 11.49 2.22 -8.85
N HIS A 200 10.98 2.07 -10.08
CA HIS A 200 10.44 0.80 -10.62
C HIS A 200 11.36 0.12 -11.65
N ILE A 201 12.64 0.54 -11.76
CA ILE A 201 13.65 -0.04 -12.68
C ILE A 201 14.32 -1.26 -12.05
#